data_AF-A0A0K2L9S4-F1
#
_entry.id   AF-A0A0K2L9S4-F1
#
_cell.length_a   1.000
_cell.length_b   1.000
_cell.length_c   1.000
_cell.angle_alpha   90.00
_cell.angle_beta   90.00
_cell.angle_gamma   90.00
#
_symmetry.space_group_name_H-M   'P 1'
#
loop_
_entity.id
_entity.type
_entity.pdbx_description
1 polymer ?
#
loop_
_entity_poly.entity_id
_entity_poly.type
_entity_poly.pdbx_seq_one_letter_code
_entity_poly.pdbx_strand_id
1 'polypeptide(L)'
;MKKSVYEQVFEIVDEMYNSLSQKADTDPDILKVLMTAGTYLSEKKSAPQIIASKTVSGILLANSSNNSRLDQTNWNRLKQLIMLAKDGGPMGPTDFRAQF
;
A
#
# COMPACT_ATOMS: atom_id res chain seq x y z
N MET A 1 12.56 -19.69 7.93
CA MET A 1 11.57 -19.94 6.86
C MET A 1 11.46 -18.69 6.01
N LYS A 2 11.35 -18.82 4.68
CA LYS A 2 11.13 -17.67 3.78
C LYS A 2 9.66 -17.25 3.88
N LYS A 3 9.37 -16.00 4.24
CA LYS A 3 8.00 -15.49 4.34
C LYS A 3 7.32 -15.55 2.97
N SER A 4 6.06 -15.94 2.93
CA SER A 4 5.23 -15.85 1.72
C SER A 4 5.05 -14.39 1.30
N VAL A 5 4.73 -14.15 0.03
CA VAL A 5 4.41 -12.80 -0.47
C VAL A 5 3.21 -12.22 0.28
N TYR A 6 2.25 -13.06 0.65
CA TYR A 6 1.10 -12.66 1.47
C TYR A 6 1.52 -12.12 2.83
N GLU A 7 2.35 -12.86 3.56
CA GLU A 7 2.85 -12.43 4.88
C GLU A 7 3.66 -11.14 4.76
N GLN A 8 4.50 -11.02 3.73
CA GLN A 8 5.30 -9.80 3.51
C GLN A 8 4.40 -8.57 3.25
N VAL A 9 3.41 -8.69 2.36
CA VAL A 9 2.49 -7.57 2.08
C VAL A 9 1.65 -7.24 3.31
N PHE A 10 1.17 -8.26 4.04
CA PHE A 10 0.38 -8.06 5.27
C PHE A 10 1.17 -7.33 6.35
N GLU A 11 2.39 -7.78 6.65
CA GLU A 11 3.24 -7.15 7.66
C GLU A 11 3.56 -5.70 7.30
N ILE A 12 3.88 -5.40 6.05
CA ILE A 12 4.16 -4.03 5.64
C ILE A 12 2.92 -3.14 5.80
N VAL A 13 1.73 -3.63 5.40
CA VAL A 13 0.47 -2.89 5.55
C VAL A 13 0.13 -2.65 7.02
N ASP A 14 0.26 -3.68 7.86
CA ASP A 14 -0.01 -3.61 9.30
C ASP A 14 0.96 -2.64 9.98
N GLU A 15 2.26 -2.72 9.70
CA GLU A 15 3.26 -1.81 10.24
C GLU A 15 3.02 -0.34 9.81
N MET A 16 2.64 -0.12 8.56
CA MET A 16 2.27 1.22 8.09
C MET A 16 1.04 1.74 8.83
N TYR A 17 -0.01 0.92 8.97
CA TYR A 17 -1.23 1.31 9.69
C TYR A 17 -0.94 1.65 11.14
N ASN A 18 -0.22 0.78 11.86
CA ASN A 18 0.13 0.98 13.27
C ASN A 18 1.02 2.23 13.45
N SER A 19 1.95 2.49 12.53
CA SER A 19 2.80 3.67 12.59
C SER A 19 2.06 4.98 12.29
N LEU A 20 1.09 4.96 11.37
CA LEU A 20 0.41 6.16 10.91
C LEU A 20 -0.84 6.47 11.74
N SER A 21 -1.54 5.46 12.28
CA SER A 21 -2.73 5.64 13.12
C SER A 21 -2.42 6.33 14.45
N GLN A 22 -1.16 6.29 14.89
CA GLN A 22 -0.70 6.98 16.10
C GLN A 22 -0.41 8.47 15.87
N LYS A 23 -0.43 8.95 14.62
CA LYS A 23 -0.13 10.33 14.26
C LYS A 23 -1.40 11.11 13.97
N ALA A 24 -1.55 12.27 14.60
CA ALA A 24 -2.75 13.11 14.47
C ALA A 24 -2.88 13.81 13.10
N ASP A 25 -1.77 13.95 12.37
CA ASP A 25 -1.68 14.59 11.06
C ASP A 25 -1.76 13.59 9.90
N THR A 26 -1.93 12.30 10.19
CA THR A 26 -2.14 11.30 9.15
C THR A 26 -3.47 11.53 8.45
N ASP A 27 -3.41 11.51 7.13
CA ASP A 27 -4.59 11.53 6.28
C ASP A 27 -5.51 10.32 6.54
N PRO A 28 -6.78 10.54 6.89
CA PRO A 28 -7.73 9.45 7.13
C PRO A 28 -7.94 8.55 5.91
N ASP A 29 -7.76 9.06 4.69
CA ASP A 29 -7.87 8.24 3.48
C ASP A 29 -6.71 7.24 3.37
N ILE A 30 -5.51 7.59 3.82
CA ILE A 30 -4.37 6.66 3.90
C ILE A 30 -4.69 5.53 4.89
N LEU A 31 -5.24 5.85 6.06
CA LEU A 31 -5.65 4.84 7.05
C LEU A 31 -6.74 3.92 6.51
N LYS A 32 -7.71 4.47 5.78
CA LYS A 32 -8.79 3.70 5.15
C LYS A 32 -8.25 2.73 4.10
N VAL A 33 -7.30 3.18 3.26
CA VAL A 33 -6.64 2.33 2.25
C VAL A 33 -5.90 1.17 2.92
N LEU A 34 -5.11 1.46 3.96
CA LEU A 34 -4.35 0.44 4.70
C LEU A 34 -5.27 -0.58 5.40
N MET A 35 -6.33 -0.11 6.05
CA MET A 35 -7.30 -0.98 6.71
C MET A 35 -8.02 -1.89 5.70
N THR A 36 -8.40 -1.34 4.54
CA THR A 36 -9.00 -2.12 3.45
C THR A 36 -8.04 -3.18 2.92
N ALA A 37 -6.78 -2.84 2.73
CA ALA A 37 -5.74 -3.77 2.29
C ALA A 37 -5.53 -4.90 3.31
N GLY A 38 -5.45 -4.58 4.60
CA GLY A 38 -5.35 -5.57 5.69
C GLY A 38 -6.52 -6.56 5.68
N THR A 39 -7.75 -6.07 5.55
CA THR A 39 -8.95 -6.91 5.40
C THR A 39 -8.83 -7.84 4.19
N TYR A 40 -8.46 -7.30 3.03
CA TYR A 40 -8.38 -8.08 1.79
C TYR A 40 -7.30 -9.15 1.83
N LEU A 41 -6.19 -8.88 2.52
CA LEU A 41 -5.12 -9.84 2.77
C LEU A 41 -5.58 -10.94 3.72
N SER A 42 -6.27 -10.59 4.81
CA SER A 42 -6.78 -11.54 5.80
C SER A 42 -7.81 -12.51 5.21
N GLU A 43 -8.69 -12.01 4.34
CA GLU A 43 -9.74 -12.79 3.67
C GLU A 43 -9.26 -13.46 2.38
N LYS A 44 -7.99 -13.26 2.00
CA LYS A 44 -7.39 -13.74 0.74
C LYS A 44 -8.24 -13.39 -0.50
N LYS A 45 -8.85 -12.20 -0.50
CA LYS A 45 -9.80 -11.74 -1.53
C LYS A 45 -9.17 -11.57 -2.92
N SER A 46 -7.85 -11.42 -3.02
CA SER A 46 -7.12 -11.17 -4.26
C SER A 46 -5.64 -11.53 -4.10
N ALA A 47 -4.91 -11.68 -5.21
CA ALA A 47 -3.47 -11.90 -5.13
C ALA A 47 -2.76 -10.75 -4.35
N PRO A 48 -1.76 -11.06 -3.52
CA PRO A 48 -1.13 -10.07 -2.63
C PRO A 48 -0.44 -8.96 -3.43
N GLN A 49 0.03 -9.25 -4.65
CA GLN A 49 0.62 -8.25 -5.55
C GLN A 49 -0.43 -7.25 -6.08
N ILE A 50 -1.66 -7.72 -6.35
CA ILE A 50 -2.78 -6.85 -6.75
C ILE A 50 -3.17 -5.95 -5.57
N ILE A 51 -3.25 -6.51 -4.36
CA ILE A 51 -3.56 -5.74 -3.16
C ILE A 51 -2.47 -4.70 -2.91
N ALA A 52 -1.18 -5.08 -2.99
CA ALA A 52 -0.06 -4.16 -2.88
C ALA A 52 -0.12 -3.03 -3.91
N SER A 53 -0.40 -3.34 -5.19
CA SER A 53 -0.54 -2.35 -6.26
C SER A 53 -1.66 -1.34 -5.97
N LYS A 54 -2.86 -1.82 -5.60
CA LYS A 54 -4.00 -0.96 -5.25
C LYS A 54 -3.72 -0.11 -4.00
N THR A 55 -3.02 -0.68 -3.02
CA THR A 55 -2.61 0.02 -1.80
C THR A 55 -1.67 1.17 -2.12
N VAL A 56 -0.64 0.93 -2.96
CA VAL A 56 0.28 1.97 -3.42
C VAL A 56 -0.48 3.09 -4.13
N SER A 57 -1.34 2.76 -5.09
CA SER A 57 -2.12 3.77 -5.82
C SER A 57 -3.02 4.59 -4.90
N GLY A 58 -3.70 3.95 -3.95
CA GLY A 58 -4.56 4.64 -2.98
C GLY A 58 -3.79 5.61 -2.10
N ILE A 59 -2.61 5.21 -1.62
CA ILE A 59 -1.74 6.06 -0.79
C ILE A 59 -1.20 7.24 -1.60
N LEU A 60 -0.73 7.02 -2.84
CA LEU A 60 -0.23 8.10 -3.69
C LEU A 60 -1.33 9.13 -4.01
N LEU A 61 -2.56 8.67 -4.23
CA LEU A 61 -3.70 9.54 -4.49
C LEU A 61 -4.02 10.41 -3.26
N ALA A 62 -4.15 9.81 -2.07
CA ALA A 62 -4.43 10.53 -0.83
C ALA A 62 -3.31 11.54 -0.47
N ASN A 63 -2.05 11.13 -0.68
CA ASN A 63 -0.90 11.99 -0.45
C ASN A 63 -0.85 13.18 -1.43
N SER A 64 -1.41 13.04 -2.63
CA SER A 64 -1.52 14.13 -3.63
C SER A 64 -2.68 15.09 -3.35
N SER A 65 -3.77 14.63 -2.73
CA SER A 65 -4.94 15.48 -2.46
C SER A 65 -4.77 16.35 -1.21
N ASN A 66 -4.12 15.83 -0.16
CA ASN A 66 -4.16 16.46 1.16
C ASN A 66 -2.83 17.06 1.64
N ASN A 67 -1.78 17.10 0.80
CA ASN A 67 -0.41 17.53 1.16
C ASN A 67 0.19 16.82 2.39
N SER A 68 -0.45 15.78 2.90
CA SER A 68 0.11 14.90 3.92
C SER A 68 1.38 14.28 3.36
N ARG A 69 2.42 14.15 4.19
CA ARG A 69 3.69 13.53 3.79
C ARG A 69 3.92 12.33 4.67
N LEU A 70 4.01 11.15 4.04
CA LEU A 70 4.60 10.01 4.70
C LEU A 70 6.00 10.37 5.21
N ASP A 71 6.31 9.96 6.44
CA ASP A 71 7.68 10.04 6.94
C ASP A 71 8.59 9.09 6.16
N GLN A 72 9.90 9.23 6.37
CA GLN A 72 10.91 8.41 5.66
C GLN A 72 10.68 6.91 5.86
N THR A 73 10.26 6.49 7.05
CA THR A 73 9.98 5.09 7.39
C THR A 73 8.84 4.53 6.55
N ASN A 74 7.70 5.23 6.51
CA ASN A 74 6.54 4.81 5.74
C ASN A 74 6.74 4.98 4.23
N TRP A 75 7.59 5.91 3.80
CA TRP A 75 8.07 5.97 2.41
C TRP A 75 8.87 4.73 2.01
N ASN A 76 9.76 4.24 2.89
CA ASN A 76 10.52 3.03 2.61
C ASN A 76 9.61 1.80 2.54
N ARG A 77 8.61 1.71 3.41
CA ARG A 77 7.56 0.67 3.35
C ARG A 77 6.74 0.74 2.06
N LEU A 78 6.36 1.93 1.62
CA LEU A 78 5.67 2.13 0.35
C LEU A 78 6.52 1.66 -0.84
N LYS A 79 7.85 1.90 -0.82
CA LYS A 79 8.78 1.36 -1.83
C LYS A 79 8.84 -0.16 -1.83
N GLN A 80 8.79 -0.81 -0.66
CA GLN A 80 8.74 -2.26 -0.57
C GLN A 80 7.44 -2.81 -1.18
N LEU A 81 6.30 -2.17 -0.90
CA LEU A 81 5.02 -2.53 -1.54
C LEU A 81 5.08 -2.36 -3.08
N ILE A 82 5.74 -1.32 -3.59
CA ILE A 82 5.96 -1.14 -5.03
C ILE A 82 6.76 -2.31 -5.62
N MET A 83 7.79 -2.80 -4.93
CA MET A 83 8.56 -3.95 -5.40
C MET A 83 7.70 -5.22 -5.41
N LEU A 84 6.98 -5.50 -4.32
CA LEU A 84 6.11 -6.68 -4.21
C LEU A 84 4.94 -6.65 -5.20
N ALA A 85 4.45 -5.46 -5.57
CA ALA A 85 3.44 -5.29 -6.60
C ALA A 85 3.93 -5.67 -8.00
N LYS A 86 5.22 -5.47 -8.30
CA LYS A 86 5.82 -5.78 -9.62
C LYS A 86 6.03 -7.27 -9.85
N ASP A 87 6.21 -8.05 -8.78
CA ASP A 87 6.41 -9.50 -8.85
C ASP A 87 5.13 -10.27 -9.26
N GLY A 88 4.00 -9.60 -9.50
CA GLY A 88 2.71 -10.19 -9.84
C GLY A 88 2.35 -10.19 -11.34
N GLY A 89 3.21 -9.69 -12.22
CA GLY A 89 2.93 -9.48 -13.64
C GLY A 89 2.99 -8.00 -14.05
N PRO A 90 2.94 -7.68 -15.35
CA PRO A 90 3.19 -6.33 -15.83
C PRO A 90 2.24 -5.36 -15.15
N MET A 91 2.80 -4.39 -14.42
CA MET A 91 2.10 -3.16 -14.14
C MET A 91 1.60 -2.66 -15.49
N GLY A 92 0.28 -2.70 -15.71
CA GLY A 92 -0.34 -1.85 -16.71
C GLY A 92 0.24 -0.45 -16.56
N PRO A 93 0.40 0.29 -17.67
CA PRO A 93 1.33 1.40 -17.77
C PRO A 93 1.27 2.27 -16.51
N THR A 94 2.41 2.43 -15.85
CA THR A 94 2.64 3.39 -14.74
C THR A 94 2.36 4.84 -15.15
N ASP A 95 1.91 5.05 -16.38
CA ASP A 95 1.41 6.29 -16.92
C ASP A 95 -0.10 6.40 -16.64
N PHE A 96 -0.45 7.22 -15.65
CA PHE A 96 -1.84 7.56 -15.35
C PHE A 96 -2.58 8.19 -16.55
N ARG A 97 -1.87 8.61 -17.61
CA ARG A 97 -2.45 9.13 -18.86
C ARG A 97 -2.84 8.05 -19.86
N ALA A 98 -2.37 6.81 -19.69
CA ALA A 98 -2.68 5.72 -20.60
C ALA A 98 -4.00 4.99 -20.28
N GLN A 99 -4.83 5.56 -19.39
CA GLN A 99 -6.11 4.98 -18.94
C GLN A 99 -7.35 5.71 -19.50
N PHE A 100 -7.19 6.60 -20.49
CA PHE A 100 -8.28 7.28 -21.19
C PHE A 100 -8.25 6.97 -22.69
#